data_AF-A0A1V3XN63-F1
#
_entry.id   AF-A0A1V3XN63-F1
#
_cell.length_a   1.000
_cell.length_b   1.000
_cell.length_c   1.000
_cell.angle_alpha   90.00
_cell.angle_beta   90.00
_cell.angle_gamma   90.00
#
_symmetry.space_group_name_H-M   'P 1'
#
loop_
_entity.id
_entity.type
_entity.pdbx_description
1 polymer ?
#
loop_
_entity_poly.entity_id
_entity_poly.type
_entity_poly.pdbx_seq_one_letter_code
_entity_poly.pdbx_strand_id
1 'polypeptide(L)'
;MIGTGGTDLTVEQAEQSIVGYTIFNDWSARDLQMLEGQLRIGQAKGKDSGVTLGPYLVTPDELEPYRRGGRLHLQVTALVNDTVIGTGSTGAMDWTFGEVISYASRGVLLRPGDVFGSGTVPTCTLVEHLGDLESFPGWLHEGDVVTLRAEGLGETRQTVRVSKPPHPLMPRRNPDAPPARARVNRAPARVPTRGAYMKSPTGYGRGRCRTGGTAGATPGWSPATGHRCWWTRCSTSR
;
A
#
# COMPACT_ATOMS: atom_id res chain seq x y z
N MET A 1 6.34 13.64 5.95
CA MET A 1 5.85 13.47 7.33
C MET A 1 4.72 14.46 7.56
N ILE A 2 3.66 14.08 8.26
CA ILE A 2 2.49 14.93 8.51
C ILE A 2 2.74 15.85 9.72
N GLY A 3 2.54 17.15 9.55
CA GLY A 3 2.53 18.16 10.61
C GLY A 3 1.15 18.47 11.12
N THR A 4 0.21 18.69 10.21
CA THR A 4 -1.19 18.99 10.54
C THR A 4 -2.06 17.82 10.13
N GLY A 5 -2.67 17.15 11.10
CA GLY A 5 -3.54 16.01 10.85
C GLY A 5 -4.89 16.40 10.21
N GLY A 6 -5.66 15.40 9.80
CA GLY A 6 -7.00 15.57 9.27
C GLY A 6 -7.54 14.32 8.59
N THR A 7 -8.80 14.38 8.16
CA THR A 7 -9.51 13.29 7.48
C THR A 7 -10.12 13.84 6.19
N ASP A 8 -10.17 13.03 5.14
CA ASP A 8 -10.76 13.39 3.84
C ASP A 8 -10.17 14.70 3.26
N LEU A 9 -8.85 14.87 3.36
CA LEU A 9 -8.14 16.07 2.90
C LEU A 9 -8.21 16.19 1.38
N THR A 10 -8.37 17.42 0.86
CA THR A 10 -8.10 17.72 -0.56
C THR A 10 -6.60 17.59 -0.86
N VAL A 11 -6.22 17.54 -2.14
CA VAL A 11 -4.79 17.47 -2.55
C VAL A 11 -4.01 18.68 -2.02
N GLU A 12 -4.60 19.87 -2.05
CA GLU A 12 -3.97 21.11 -1.57
C GLU A 12 -3.80 21.08 -0.05
N GLN A 13 -4.84 20.66 0.69
CA GLN A 13 -4.77 20.49 2.14
C GLN A 13 -3.74 19.44 2.54
N ALA A 14 -3.68 18.34 1.78
CA ALA A 14 -2.72 17.26 1.97
C ALA A 14 -1.28 17.74 1.73
N GLU A 15 -1.01 18.50 0.67
CA GLU A 15 0.32 19.07 0.44
C GLU A 15 0.71 20.07 1.56
N GLN A 16 -0.22 20.92 1.99
CA GLN A 16 -0.02 21.85 3.12
C GLN A 16 0.16 21.15 4.47
N SER A 17 -0.32 19.91 4.61
CA SER A 17 -0.18 19.13 5.84
C SER A 17 1.24 18.62 6.09
N ILE A 18 2.13 18.66 5.08
CA ILE A 18 3.48 18.12 5.15
C ILE A 18 4.38 19.05 5.96
N VAL A 19 4.92 18.56 7.08
CA VAL A 19 5.91 19.31 7.89
C VAL A 19 7.33 19.17 7.34
N GLY A 20 7.61 18.09 6.62
CA GLY A 20 8.92 17.87 6.04
C GLY A 20 9.10 16.51 5.39
N TYR A 21 10.28 16.37 4.79
CA TYR A 21 10.72 15.23 4.00
C TYR A 21 12.00 14.65 4.60
N THR A 22 12.19 13.34 4.47
CA THR A 22 13.37 12.61 4.95
C THR A 22 13.61 11.44 4.00
N ILE A 23 14.82 10.90 3.97
CA ILE A 23 15.06 9.61 3.32
C ILE A 23 14.30 8.55 4.12
N PHE A 24 13.58 7.68 3.41
CA PHE A 24 12.86 6.54 3.95
C PHE A 24 13.39 5.29 3.26
N ASN A 25 14.15 4.47 4.00
CA ASN A 25 14.56 3.15 3.53
C ASN A 25 13.56 2.09 4.00
N ASP A 26 12.83 1.51 3.05
CA ASP A 26 11.83 0.48 3.26
C ASP A 26 12.43 -0.93 3.05
N TRP A 27 13.10 -1.44 4.09
CA TRP A 27 13.76 -2.74 4.05
C TRP A 27 12.75 -3.85 3.77
N SER A 28 13.11 -4.76 2.87
CA SER A 28 12.19 -5.79 2.38
C SER A 28 12.84 -7.17 2.36
N ALA A 29 12.37 -8.06 3.23
CA ALA A 29 12.63 -9.49 3.13
C ALA A 29 11.72 -10.08 2.05
N ARG A 30 12.21 -10.18 0.81
CA ARG A 30 11.38 -10.49 -0.37
C ARG A 30 10.79 -11.88 -0.34
N ASP A 31 11.49 -12.84 0.24
CA ASP A 31 11.02 -14.21 0.51
C ASP A 31 9.77 -14.22 1.42
N LEU A 32 9.84 -13.55 2.57
CA LEU A 32 8.72 -13.43 3.51
C LEU A 32 7.58 -12.59 2.94
N GLN A 33 7.91 -11.49 2.26
CA GLN A 33 6.93 -10.63 1.61
C GLN A 33 6.12 -11.38 0.55
N MET A 34 6.77 -12.23 -0.26
CA MET A 34 6.09 -13.08 -1.25
C MET A 34 5.18 -14.11 -0.59
N LEU A 35 5.65 -14.75 0.49
CA LEU A 35 4.86 -15.71 1.26
C LEU A 35 3.58 -15.07 1.83
N GLU A 36 3.71 -13.91 2.49
CA GLU A 36 2.55 -13.18 3.05
C GLU A 36 1.62 -12.63 1.97
N GLY A 37 2.16 -12.27 0.81
CA GLY A 37 1.36 -11.84 -0.35
C GLY A 37 0.27 -12.85 -0.74
N GLN A 38 0.51 -14.15 -0.50
CA GLN A 38 -0.48 -15.20 -0.74
C GLN A 38 -1.68 -15.12 0.21
N LEU A 39 -1.47 -14.59 1.42
CA LEU A 39 -2.49 -14.48 2.47
C LEU A 39 -3.39 -13.26 2.28
N ARG A 40 -2.98 -12.27 1.46
CA ARG A 40 -3.72 -11.02 1.19
C ARG A 40 -4.05 -10.20 2.43
N ILE A 41 -3.28 -10.35 3.51
CA ILE A 41 -3.44 -9.60 4.77
C ILE A 41 -2.44 -8.45 4.90
N GLY A 42 -1.68 -8.17 3.84
CA GLY A 42 -0.56 -7.24 3.85
C GLY A 42 0.79 -7.95 3.83
N GLN A 43 1.86 -7.17 3.94
CA GLN A 43 3.25 -7.62 3.82
C GLN A 43 4.02 -7.33 5.13
N ALA A 44 3.36 -7.51 6.27
CA ALA A 44 3.87 -7.05 7.57
C ALA A 44 5.24 -7.65 7.91
N LYS A 45 5.37 -8.99 7.90
CA LYS A 45 6.62 -9.69 8.21
C LYS A 45 7.73 -9.44 7.21
N GLY A 46 7.38 -9.19 5.95
CA GLY A 46 8.34 -8.73 4.95
C GLY A 46 9.03 -7.41 5.31
N LYS A 47 8.46 -6.64 6.25
CA LYS A 47 8.91 -5.32 6.69
C LYS A 47 9.34 -5.26 8.16
N ASP A 48 9.36 -6.39 8.87
CA ASP A 48 9.73 -6.47 10.31
C ASP A 48 11.20 -6.05 10.55
N SER A 49 12.07 -6.15 9.53
CA SER A 49 13.45 -5.64 9.58
C SER A 49 13.53 -4.12 9.73
N GLY A 50 12.39 -3.44 9.63
CA GLY A 50 12.20 -2.05 10.02
C GLY A 50 12.30 -1.08 8.86
N VAL A 51 12.16 0.19 9.21
CA VAL A 51 12.32 1.33 8.33
C VAL A 51 13.51 2.13 8.85
N THR A 52 14.36 2.63 7.97
CA THR A 52 15.33 3.65 8.36
C THR A 52 14.88 5.02 7.87
N LEU A 53 14.85 5.99 8.80
CA LEU A 53 14.59 7.39 8.52
C LEU A 53 15.85 8.20 8.80
N GLY A 54 16.06 9.26 8.03
CA GLY A 54 17.08 10.26 8.30
C GLY A 54 17.79 10.76 7.04
N PRO A 55 18.97 11.36 7.18
CA PRO A 55 19.59 11.79 8.45
C PRO A 55 18.82 12.91 9.14
N TYR A 56 18.05 13.70 8.38
CA TYR A 56 17.32 14.87 8.86
C TYR A 56 15.87 14.87 8.37
N LEU A 57 15.03 15.62 9.09
CA LEU A 57 13.73 16.05 8.57
C LEU A 57 13.93 17.46 8.01
N VAL A 58 13.79 17.60 6.69
CA VAL A 58 14.00 18.84 5.94
C VAL A 58 12.65 19.47 5.64
N THR A 59 12.50 20.77 5.86
CA THR A 59 11.22 21.46 5.68
C THR A 59 10.92 21.73 4.20
N PRO A 60 9.64 21.92 3.81
CA PRO A 60 9.28 22.16 2.41
C PRO A 60 9.97 23.38 1.78
N ASP A 61 10.18 24.45 2.54
CA ASP A 61 10.81 25.69 2.08
C ASP A 61 12.31 25.52 1.77
N GLU A 62 13.02 24.67 2.52
CA GLU A 62 14.42 24.33 2.24
C GLU A 62 14.59 23.54 0.94
N LEU A 63 13.54 22.83 0.49
CA LEU A 63 13.54 22.03 -0.74
C LEU A 63 12.94 22.75 -1.96
N GLU A 64 12.47 23.99 -1.80
CA GLU A 64 11.87 24.76 -2.89
C GLU A 64 12.78 24.91 -4.13
N PRO A 65 14.12 25.04 -4.01
CA PRO A 65 15.01 25.06 -5.18
C PRO A 65 14.92 23.80 -6.08
N TYR A 66 14.46 22.67 -5.53
CA TYR A 66 14.30 21.40 -6.23
C TYR A 66 12.88 21.18 -6.75
N ARG A 67 11.94 22.12 -6.52
CA ARG A 67 10.56 21.99 -6.97
C ARG A 67 10.43 22.41 -8.44
N ARG A 68 9.86 21.52 -9.27
CA ARG A 68 9.56 21.78 -10.70
C ARG A 68 8.19 21.19 -11.05
N GLY A 69 7.33 21.99 -11.67
CA GLY A 69 6.01 21.53 -12.11
C GLY A 69 5.14 20.98 -10.97
N GLY A 70 5.23 21.57 -9.77
CA GLY A 70 4.50 21.12 -8.58
C GLY A 70 5.05 19.86 -7.90
N ARG A 71 6.18 19.32 -8.38
CA ARG A 71 6.82 18.10 -7.85
C ARG A 71 8.21 18.40 -7.30
N LEU A 72 8.68 17.58 -6.36
CA LEU A 72 10.07 17.58 -5.91
C LEU A 72 10.90 16.69 -6.85
N HIS A 73 11.98 17.26 -7.40
CA HIS A 73 12.91 16.56 -8.29
C HIS A 73 14.27 16.45 -7.59
N LEU A 74 14.35 15.54 -6.62
CA LEU A 74 15.58 15.23 -5.92
C LEU A 74 16.27 14.09 -6.65
N GLN A 75 17.55 14.26 -6.98
CA GLN A 75 18.35 13.14 -7.45
C GLN A 75 18.68 12.21 -6.30
N VAL A 76 18.54 10.91 -6.55
CA VAL A 76 18.71 9.84 -5.57
C VAL A 76 19.73 8.85 -6.10
N THR A 77 20.58 8.35 -5.21
CA THR A 77 21.55 7.30 -5.51
C THR A 77 21.49 6.25 -4.40
N ALA A 78 21.40 4.99 -4.79
CA ALA A 78 21.50 3.85 -3.89
C ALA A 78 22.83 3.12 -4.12
N LEU A 79 23.52 2.79 -3.04
CA LEU A 79 24.79 2.08 -3.07
C LEU A 79 24.78 0.87 -2.12
N VAL A 80 25.51 -0.16 -2.50
CA VAL A 80 25.87 -1.30 -1.65
C VAL A 80 27.39 -1.42 -1.66
N ASN A 81 28.02 -1.40 -0.49
CA ASN A 81 29.48 -1.45 -0.34
C ASN A 81 30.20 -0.41 -1.23
N ASP A 82 29.69 0.83 -1.19
CA ASP A 82 30.17 1.97 -1.97
C ASP A 82 30.07 1.80 -3.51
N THR A 83 29.47 0.71 -3.99
CA THR A 83 29.15 0.48 -5.40
C THR A 83 27.73 0.97 -5.69
N VAL A 84 27.58 1.80 -6.72
CA VAL A 84 26.27 2.31 -7.14
C VAL A 84 25.45 1.17 -7.74
N ILE A 85 24.28 0.90 -7.13
CA ILE A 85 23.31 -0.07 -7.65
C ILE A 85 22.26 0.60 -8.54
N GLY A 86 22.02 1.89 -8.35
CA GLY A 86 21.00 2.62 -9.10
C GLY A 86 20.97 4.10 -8.78
N THR A 87 20.46 4.87 -9.74
CA THR A 87 20.28 6.32 -9.64
C THR A 87 18.95 6.70 -10.26
N GLY A 88 18.24 7.65 -9.67
CA GLY A 88 16.99 8.13 -10.23
C GLY A 88 16.59 9.48 -9.66
N SER A 89 15.34 9.86 -9.93
CA SER A 89 14.76 11.11 -9.45
C SER A 89 13.41 10.87 -8.78
N THR A 90 13.13 11.60 -7.70
CA THR A 90 11.77 11.63 -7.12
C THR A 90 10.74 12.26 -8.07
N GLY A 91 11.19 13.02 -9.07
CA GLY A 91 10.32 13.60 -10.10
C GLY A 91 9.58 12.57 -10.95
N ALA A 92 10.09 11.33 -10.99
CA ALA A 92 9.51 10.21 -11.73
C ALA A 92 8.29 9.56 -11.05
N MET A 93 7.91 10.01 -9.85
CA MET A 93 6.70 9.50 -9.18
C MET A 93 5.44 9.72 -10.04
N ASP A 94 4.59 8.71 -10.15
CA ASP A 94 3.32 8.81 -10.90
C ASP A 94 2.36 9.81 -10.24
N TRP A 95 2.29 9.78 -8.91
CA TRP A 95 1.42 10.62 -8.07
C TRP A 95 2.27 11.52 -7.19
N THR A 96 1.82 12.76 -7.00
CA THR A 96 2.44 13.71 -6.06
C THR A 96 2.25 13.27 -4.60
N PHE A 97 3.05 13.82 -3.68
CA PHE A 97 2.89 13.56 -2.25
C PHE A 97 1.49 13.96 -1.76
N GLY A 98 1.00 15.15 -2.14
CA GLY A 98 -0.37 15.60 -1.85
C GLY A 98 -1.45 14.63 -2.34
N GLU A 99 -1.33 14.07 -3.54
CA GLU A 99 -2.29 13.08 -4.06
C GLU A 99 -2.29 11.77 -3.25
N VAL A 100 -1.10 11.26 -2.91
CA VAL A 100 -0.95 10.04 -2.09
C VAL A 100 -1.57 10.25 -0.70
N ILE A 101 -1.28 11.38 -0.06
CA ILE A 101 -1.77 11.70 1.29
C ILE A 101 -3.29 11.96 1.26
N SER A 102 -3.79 12.72 0.28
CA SER A 102 -5.23 12.94 0.10
C SER A 102 -5.98 11.61 -0.03
N TYR A 103 -5.47 10.71 -0.89
CA TYR A 103 -6.04 9.37 -1.02
C TYR A 103 -6.01 8.58 0.29
N ALA A 104 -4.88 8.58 0.99
CA ALA A 104 -4.73 7.85 2.24
C ALA A 104 -5.63 8.39 3.38
N SER A 105 -5.94 9.68 3.38
CA SER A 105 -6.80 10.32 4.39
C SER A 105 -8.30 9.98 4.24
N ARG A 106 -8.71 9.28 3.18
CA ARG A 106 -10.12 9.00 2.89
C ARG A 106 -10.75 8.09 3.94
N GLY A 107 -11.60 8.66 4.80
CA GLY A 107 -12.20 7.96 5.94
C GLY A 107 -11.18 7.54 7.01
N VAL A 108 -9.97 8.08 6.97
CA VAL A 108 -8.87 7.76 7.90
C VAL A 108 -8.31 9.05 8.48
N LEU A 109 -8.31 9.17 9.81
CA LEU A 109 -7.70 10.31 10.49
C LEU A 109 -6.18 10.19 10.43
N LEU A 110 -5.55 11.10 9.70
CA LEU A 110 -4.10 11.31 9.73
C LEU A 110 -3.73 12.12 10.98
N ARG A 111 -2.66 11.72 11.65
CA ARG A 111 -2.14 12.38 12.86
C ARG A 111 -0.82 13.08 12.56
N PRO A 112 -0.53 14.20 13.26
CA PRO A 112 0.82 14.73 13.31
C PRO A 112 1.83 13.65 13.70
N GLY A 113 2.93 13.57 12.95
CA GLY A 113 3.94 12.53 13.09
C GLY A 113 3.75 11.31 12.18
N ASP A 114 2.61 11.18 11.49
CA ASP A 114 2.42 10.10 10.52
C ASP A 114 3.48 10.19 9.39
N VAL A 115 4.03 9.04 9.02
CA VAL A 115 5.09 8.92 8.01
C VAL A 115 4.57 8.14 6.81
N PHE A 116 4.71 8.74 5.64
CA PHE A 116 4.34 8.14 4.37
C PHE A 116 5.59 7.80 3.56
N GLY A 117 5.67 6.55 3.11
CA GLY A 117 6.61 6.14 2.07
C GLY A 117 6.00 6.39 0.70
N SER A 118 6.69 7.12 -0.17
CA SER A 118 6.23 7.46 -1.52
C SER A 118 6.34 6.34 -2.55
N GLY A 119 6.82 5.17 -2.13
CA GLY A 119 7.36 4.16 -3.03
C GLY A 119 8.85 4.38 -3.29
N THR A 120 9.47 3.42 -3.96
CA THR A 120 10.89 3.43 -4.29
C THR A 120 11.14 4.22 -5.56
N VAL A 121 12.23 4.99 -5.58
CA VAL A 121 12.69 5.63 -6.82
C VAL A 121 13.10 4.52 -7.80
N PRO A 122 12.67 4.58 -9.08
CA PRO A 122 13.01 3.56 -10.06
C PRO A 122 14.52 3.28 -10.09
N THR A 123 14.88 2.02 -10.29
CA THR A 123 16.26 1.47 -10.31
C THR A 123 16.98 1.42 -8.96
N CYS A 124 16.46 2.09 -7.93
CA CYS A 124 17.12 2.17 -6.62
C CYS A 124 16.81 0.97 -5.71
N THR A 125 16.11 -0.05 -6.21
CA THR A 125 15.79 -1.28 -5.46
C THR A 125 16.45 -2.50 -6.11
N LEU A 126 17.09 -3.34 -5.30
CA LEU A 126 17.73 -4.58 -5.78
C LEU A 126 16.80 -5.49 -6.60
N VAL A 127 15.52 -5.56 -6.24
CA VAL A 127 14.54 -6.43 -6.93
C VAL A 127 14.30 -6.02 -8.38
N GLU A 128 14.51 -4.75 -8.73
CA GLU A 128 14.31 -4.25 -10.09
C GLU A 128 15.37 -4.80 -11.06
N HIS A 129 16.53 -5.19 -10.53
CA HIS A 129 17.64 -5.75 -11.30
C HIS A 129 17.49 -7.26 -11.57
N LEU A 130 16.45 -7.92 -11.04
CA LEU A 130 16.20 -9.36 -11.32
C LEU A 130 15.82 -9.65 -12.77
N GLY A 131 15.38 -8.64 -13.52
CA GLY A 131 15.06 -8.77 -14.95
C GLY A 131 16.29 -8.97 -15.84
N ASP A 132 17.46 -8.57 -15.35
CA ASP A 132 18.74 -8.72 -16.01
C ASP A 132 19.77 -9.27 -15.02
N LEU A 133 19.93 -10.60 -15.02
CA LEU A 133 20.79 -11.29 -14.05
C LEU A 133 22.27 -10.91 -14.19
N GLU A 134 22.70 -10.33 -15.32
CA GLU A 134 24.07 -9.87 -15.49
C GLU A 134 24.34 -8.57 -14.71
N SER A 135 23.33 -7.71 -14.56
CA SER A 135 23.43 -6.46 -13.78
C SER A 135 22.99 -6.61 -12.33
N PHE A 136 22.42 -7.76 -11.93
CA PHE A 136 22.00 -8.02 -10.56
C PHE A 136 23.22 -8.16 -9.62
N PRO A 137 23.43 -7.22 -8.66
CA PRO A 137 24.59 -7.26 -7.77
C PRO A 137 24.49 -8.33 -6.67
N GLY A 138 23.38 -9.09 -6.64
CA GLY A 138 23.09 -10.05 -5.59
C GLY A 138 22.17 -9.50 -4.49
N TRP A 139 21.71 -10.40 -3.63
CA TRP A 139 21.00 -10.04 -2.40
C TRP A 139 21.98 -9.55 -1.33
N LEU A 140 21.46 -8.85 -0.33
CA LEU A 140 22.26 -8.35 0.79
C LEU A 140 22.69 -9.47 1.73
N HIS A 141 23.92 -9.39 2.20
CA HIS A 141 24.54 -10.33 3.14
C HIS A 141 24.98 -9.62 4.43
N GLU A 142 25.31 -10.41 5.45
CA GLU A 142 25.89 -9.88 6.68
C GLU A 142 27.16 -9.07 6.40
N GLY A 143 27.23 -7.86 6.96
CA GLY A 143 28.37 -6.97 6.78
C GLY A 143 28.21 -5.96 5.64
N ASP A 144 27.28 -6.18 4.72
CA ASP A 144 27.03 -5.23 3.63
C ASP A 144 26.62 -3.86 4.15
N VAL A 145 27.13 -2.81 3.53
CA VAL A 145 26.80 -1.42 3.85
C VAL A 145 25.90 -0.85 2.77
N VAL A 146 24.65 -0.56 3.12
CA VAL A 146 23.71 0.13 2.24
C VAL A 146 23.80 1.62 2.51
N THR A 147 23.93 2.40 1.44
CA THR A 147 23.97 3.87 1.50
C THR A 147 22.91 4.43 0.58
N LEU A 148 22.06 5.31 1.09
CA LEU A 148 21.07 6.06 0.30
C LEU A 148 21.40 7.54 0.38
N ARG A 149 21.56 8.17 -0.79
CA ARG A 149 21.81 9.60 -0.95
C ARG A 149 20.64 10.24 -1.66
N ALA A 150 20.20 11.39 -1.17
CA ALA A 150 19.23 12.22 -1.88
C ALA A 150 19.64 13.70 -1.76
N GLU A 151 19.64 14.41 -2.89
CA GLU A 151 19.93 15.84 -2.93
C GLU A 151 19.01 16.61 -1.97
N GLY A 152 19.56 17.58 -1.25
CA GLY A 152 18.83 18.36 -0.24
C GLY A 152 18.48 17.61 1.05
N LEU A 153 18.51 16.27 1.07
CA LEU A 153 18.16 15.45 2.25
C LEU A 153 19.36 14.80 2.94
N GLY A 154 20.51 14.72 2.26
CA GLY A 154 21.75 14.16 2.78
C GLY A 154 21.91 12.67 2.47
N GLU A 155 22.51 11.94 3.41
CA GLU A 155 22.86 10.53 3.25
C GLU A 155 22.49 9.72 4.49
N THR A 156 21.98 8.50 4.27
CA THR A 156 21.90 7.48 5.31
C THR A 156 22.81 6.30 4.97
N ARG A 157 23.45 5.71 5.98
CA ARG A 157 24.36 4.57 5.84
C ARG A 157 24.07 3.55 6.93
N GLN A 158 23.74 2.32 6.54
CA GLN A 158 23.40 1.24 7.47
C GLN A 158 24.17 -0.02 7.12
N THR A 159 24.58 -0.76 8.13
CA THR A 159 25.24 -2.06 7.90
C THR A 159 24.28 -3.20 8.22
N VAL A 160 24.17 -4.14 7.28
CA VAL A 160 23.35 -5.34 7.40
C VAL A 160 23.95 -6.25 8.47
N ARG A 161 23.09 -6.72 9.37
CA ARG A 161 23.45 -7.58 10.49
C ARG A 161 22.47 -8.75 10.55
N VAL A 162 22.99 -9.92 10.91
CA VAL A 162 22.15 -11.07 11.23
C VAL A 162 21.49 -10.81 12.57
N SER A 163 20.17 -10.98 12.62
CA SER A 163 19.41 -10.95 13.86
C SER A 163 19.38 -12.34 14.50
N LYS A 164 19.08 -12.41 15.80
CA LYS A 164 18.85 -13.69 16.46
C LYS A 164 17.64 -14.39 15.81
N PRO A 165 17.69 -15.72 15.63
CA PRO A 165 16.55 -16.44 15.07
C PRO A 165 15.30 -16.20 15.94
N PRO A 166 14.12 -15.97 15.33
CA PRO A 166 12.90 -15.75 16.08
C PRO A 166 12.50 -17.01 16.85
N HIS A 167 11.75 -16.84 17.93
CA HIS A 167 11.18 -17.96 18.65
C HIS A 167 10.23 -18.74 17.73
N PRO A 168 10.38 -20.08 17.62
CA PRO A 168 9.49 -20.89 16.80
C PRO A 168 8.04 -20.73 17.26
N LEU A 169 7.13 -20.52 16.30
CA LEU A 169 5.70 -20.58 16.59
C LEU A 169 5.32 -22.01 16.94
N MET A 170 4.49 -22.16 17.97
CA MET A 170 3.89 -23.47 18.24
C MET A 170 3.04 -23.90 17.03
N PRO A 171 3.05 -25.19 16.66
CA PRO A 171 2.17 -25.70 15.64
C PRO A 171 0.73 -25.33 15.95
N ARG A 172 -0.03 -24.96 14.91
CA ARG A 172 -1.47 -24.72 15.05
C ARG A 172 -2.09 -25.94 15.72
N ARG A 173 -2.86 -25.71 16.79
CA ARG A 173 -3.60 -26.80 17.46
C ARG A 173 -4.58 -27.42 16.44
N ASN A 174 -4.33 -28.66 16.06
CA ASN A 174 -5.08 -29.42 15.06
C ASN A 174 -5.09 -28.75 13.65
N PRO A 175 -3.98 -28.82 12.90
CA PRO A 175 -3.86 -28.17 11.59
C PRO A 175 -4.79 -28.81 10.55
N ASP A 176 -5.06 -30.11 10.68
CA ASP A 176 -5.93 -30.88 9.78
C ASP A 176 -7.40 -30.87 10.20
N ALA A 177 -7.76 -30.09 11.25
CA ALA A 177 -9.13 -29.98 11.69
C ALA A 177 -10.01 -29.51 10.53
N PRO A 178 -11.08 -30.23 10.17
CA PRO A 178 -12.05 -29.69 9.24
C PRO A 178 -12.62 -28.39 9.83
N PRO A 179 -12.82 -27.34 9.01
CA PRO A 179 -13.40 -26.09 9.50
C PRO A 179 -14.71 -26.42 10.22
N ALA A 180 -14.91 -25.80 11.39
CA ALA A 180 -16.14 -26.00 12.14
C ALA A 180 -17.32 -25.69 11.21
N ARG A 181 -18.31 -26.59 11.16
CA ARG A 181 -19.51 -26.38 10.34
C ARG A 181 -20.06 -25.00 10.65
N ALA A 182 -20.27 -24.18 9.62
CA ALA A 182 -20.84 -22.86 9.77
C ALA A 182 -22.11 -22.95 10.62
N ARG A 183 -22.11 -22.32 11.80
CA ARG A 183 -23.33 -22.25 12.61
C ARG A 183 -24.31 -21.38 11.86
N VAL A 184 -25.23 -22.00 11.14
CA VAL A 184 -26.40 -21.31 10.62
C VAL A 184 -27.17 -20.85 11.84
N ASN A 185 -27.15 -19.55 12.12
CA ASN A 185 -28.04 -18.99 13.12
C ASN A 185 -29.47 -19.20 12.61
N ARG A 186 -30.15 -20.24 13.11
CA ARG A 186 -31.54 -20.56 12.75
C ARG A 186 -32.53 -19.58 13.37
N ALA A 187 -32.09 -18.72 14.29
CA ALA A 187 -32.95 -17.66 14.78
C ALA A 187 -33.30 -16.75 13.58
N PRO A 188 -34.59 -16.52 13.30
CA PRO A 188 -34.96 -15.48 12.36
C PRO A 188 -34.30 -14.19 12.83
N ALA A 189 -33.55 -13.53 11.95
CA ALA A 189 -32.95 -12.24 12.27
C ALA A 189 -34.09 -11.32 12.71
N ARG A 190 -34.13 -10.99 14.01
CA ARG A 190 -35.14 -10.08 14.59
C ARG A 190 -34.95 -8.64 14.12
N VAL A 191 -33.91 -8.37 13.33
CA VAL A 191 -33.68 -7.06 12.74
C VAL A 191 -34.73 -6.86 11.64
N PRO A 192 -35.64 -5.89 11.76
CA PRO A 192 -36.55 -5.57 10.68
C PRO A 192 -35.70 -5.11 9.49
N THR A 193 -35.74 -5.83 8.38
CA THR A 193 -35.20 -5.38 7.09
C THR A 193 -36.10 -4.31 6.44
N ARG A 194 -36.73 -3.46 7.27
CA ARG A 194 -37.45 -2.26 6.85
C ARG A 194 -36.59 -1.04 7.14
N GLY A 195 -35.91 -0.56 6.11
CA GLY A 195 -35.50 0.83 5.99
C GLY A 195 -34.30 1.26 6.84
N ALA A 196 -33.11 0.71 6.56
CA ALA A 196 -31.93 1.57 6.61
C ALA A 196 -32.01 2.52 5.40
N TYR A 197 -32.65 3.66 5.59
CA TYR A 197 -32.65 4.75 4.63
C TYR A 197 -31.21 5.26 4.49
N MET A 198 -30.46 4.79 3.48
CA MET A 198 -29.49 5.68 2.84
C MET A 198 -30.31 6.76 2.16
N LYS A 199 -30.25 7.99 2.65
CA LYS A 199 -30.79 9.15 1.94
C LYS A 199 -30.02 9.29 0.62
N SER A 200 -30.56 8.73 -0.46
CA SER A 200 -30.23 9.18 -1.82
C SER A 200 -31.19 10.33 -2.16
N PRO A 201 -30.70 11.54 -2.48
CA PRO A 201 -31.56 12.66 -2.84
C PRO A 201 -31.97 12.51 -4.30
N THR A 202 -33.01 11.71 -4.57
CA THR A 202 -33.87 11.80 -5.77
C THR A 202 -34.83 10.62 -5.73
N GLY A 203 -36.12 10.90 -5.59
CA GLY A 203 -37.17 9.88 -5.56
C GLY A 203 -37.45 9.29 -6.94
N TYR A 204 -37.87 8.03 -6.99
CA TYR A 204 -38.88 7.51 -7.92
C TYR A 204 -39.31 6.09 -7.50
N GLY A 205 -40.62 5.89 -7.36
CA GLY A 205 -41.36 4.67 -7.71
C GLY A 205 -41.19 3.38 -6.90
N ARG A 206 -42.16 3.05 -6.04
CA ARG A 206 -42.35 1.70 -5.47
C ARG A 206 -42.94 0.73 -6.51
N GLY A 207 -42.28 -0.40 -6.77
CA GLY A 207 -42.85 -1.55 -7.47
C GLY A 207 -42.66 -2.84 -6.65
N ARG A 208 -43.76 -3.53 -6.31
CA ARG A 208 -43.74 -4.85 -5.63
C ARG A 208 -43.51 -5.96 -6.65
N CYS A 209 -42.50 -6.81 -6.45
CA CYS A 209 -42.39 -8.07 -7.20
C CYS A 209 -43.13 -9.20 -6.48
N ARG A 210 -44.12 -9.79 -7.18
CA ARG A 210 -44.75 -11.08 -6.85
C ARG A 210 -43.86 -12.23 -7.34
N THR A 211 -43.80 -13.29 -6.55
CA THR A 211 -43.12 -14.55 -6.85
C THR A 211 -44.00 -15.44 -7.76
N GLY A 212 -43.42 -15.93 -8.86
CA GLY A 212 -44.02 -16.90 -9.78
C GLY A 212 -42.92 -17.52 -10.64
N GLY A 213 -42.96 -18.84 -10.84
CA GLY A 213 -41.81 -19.66 -11.22
C GLY A 213 -41.56 -19.93 -12.72
N THR A 214 -40.45 -20.62 -12.93
CA THR A 214 -40.07 -21.60 -13.99
C THR A 214 -39.73 -21.16 -15.42
N ALA A 215 -38.42 -21.24 -15.70
CA ALA A 215 -37.68 -21.87 -16.82
C ALA A 215 -38.02 -21.61 -18.31
N GLY A 216 -36.98 -21.27 -19.10
CA GLY A 216 -36.96 -21.28 -20.58
C GLY A 216 -35.72 -20.57 -21.19
N ALA A 217 -35.16 -21.19 -22.24
CA ALA A 217 -33.92 -21.04 -23.05
C ALA A 217 -33.26 -19.65 -23.39
N THR A 218 -32.00 -19.75 -23.87
CA THR A 218 -31.01 -18.77 -24.46
C THR A 218 -31.33 -18.30 -25.90
N PRO A 219 -30.53 -17.46 -26.64
CA PRO A 219 -29.41 -16.54 -26.33
C PRO A 219 -29.52 -15.10 -26.96
N GLY A 220 -28.60 -14.17 -26.62
CA GLY A 220 -28.24 -13.04 -27.51
C GLY A 220 -27.91 -11.68 -26.88
N TRP A 221 -26.78 -11.09 -27.34
CA TRP A 221 -26.39 -9.66 -27.38
C TRP A 221 -25.74 -8.93 -26.18
N SER A 222 -24.59 -8.31 -26.49
CA SER A 222 -23.81 -7.27 -25.76
C SER A 222 -24.57 -5.92 -25.77
N PRO A 223 -24.32 -4.89 -24.89
CA PRO A 223 -23.03 -4.21 -24.72
C PRO A 223 -22.73 -3.57 -23.32
N ALA A 224 -21.47 -3.11 -23.18
CA ALA A 224 -20.95 -1.93 -22.46
C ALA A 224 -21.42 -1.49 -21.04
N THR A 225 -20.40 -1.06 -20.28
CA THR A 225 -20.39 -0.11 -19.13
C THR A 225 -21.07 -0.52 -17.82
N GLY A 226 -20.26 -0.57 -16.76
CA GLY A 226 -20.76 -0.65 -15.38
C GLY A 226 -19.68 -1.13 -14.43
N HIS A 227 -19.10 -0.20 -13.67
CA HIS A 227 -18.17 -0.43 -12.57
C HIS A 227 -18.60 -1.61 -11.70
N ARG A 228 -17.81 -2.68 -11.71
CA ARG A 228 -17.96 -3.81 -10.79
C ARG A 228 -17.09 -3.52 -9.56
N CYS A 229 -17.72 -3.00 -8.50
CA CYS A 229 -17.20 -3.22 -7.16
C CYS A 229 -17.26 -4.72 -6.85
N TRP A 230 -16.10 -5.29 -6.55
CA TRP A 230 -15.94 -6.66 -6.14
C TRP A 230 -16.31 -6.83 -4.66
N TRP A 231 -17.29 -7.67 -4.36
CA TRP A 231 -17.16 -8.71 -3.31
C TRP A 231 -18.06 -9.91 -3.67
N THR A 232 -17.40 -11.05 -3.88
CA THR A 232 -17.92 -12.43 -3.95
C THR A 232 -18.97 -12.79 -5.01
N ARG A 233 -18.47 -13.39 -6.09
CA ARG A 233 -19.22 -14.19 -7.08
C ARG A 233 -19.80 -15.43 -6.40
N CYS A 234 -21.12 -15.48 -6.20
CA CYS A 234 -21.84 -16.74 -6.08
C CYS A 234 -22.27 -17.13 -7.51
N SER A 235 -21.68 -18.19 -8.04
CA SER A 235 -21.97 -18.71 -9.36
C SER A 235 -23.35 -19.35 -9.40
N THR A 236 -24.16 -19.00 -10.38
CA THR A 236 -25.03 -19.96 -11.08
C THR A 236 -25.07 -19.59 -12.55
N SER A 237 -24.64 -20.56 -13.34
CA SER A 237 -24.70 -20.65 -14.79
C SER A 237 -26.09 -20.36 -15.36
N ARG A 238 -26.11 -19.73 -16.54
CA ARG A 238 -26.70 -20.37 -17.71
C ARG A 238 -25.59 -20.60 -18.71
#